data_AF-A0A821XBF6-F1
#
_entry.id   AF-A0A821XBF6-F1
#
_cell.length_a   1.000
_cell.length_b   1.000
_cell.length_c   1.000
_cell.angle_alpha   90.00
_cell.angle_beta   90.00
_cell.angle_gamma   90.00
#
_symmetry.space_group_name_H-M   'P 1'
#
loop_
_entity.id
_entity.type
_entity.pdbx_description
1 polymer ?
#
loop_
_entity_poly.entity_id
_entity_poly.type
_entity_poly.pdbx_seq_one_letter_code
_entity_poly.pdbx_strand_id
1 'polypeptide(L)' 'LEIPRPIQGVDVPGVGKIFVEFTSISECQKAQQALTGRKFANRVVVTSYYDPDRYHRREF' A
#
# COMPACT_ATOMS: atom_id res chain seq x y z
N LEU A 1 -3.55 -7.23 -3.59
CA LEU A 1 -4.04 -6.09 -2.79
C LEU A 1 -4.16 -6.57 -1.36
N GLU A 2 -3.38 -5.99 -0.46
CA GLU A 2 -3.43 -6.30 0.97
C GLU A 2 -3.78 -5.03 1.75
N ILE A 3 -4.72 -5.17 2.68
CA ILE A 3 -5.15 -4.09 3.58
C ILE A 3 -5.10 -4.64 5.02
N PRO A 4 -3.95 -4.52 5.71
CA PRO A 4 -3.83 -4.98 7.09
C PRO A 4 -4.89 -4.34 7.99
N ARG A 5 -5.66 -5.18 8.68
CA ARG A 5 -6.73 -4.76 9.59
C ARG A 5 -6.23 -4.85 11.03
N PRO A 6 -6.57 -3.87 11.89
CA PRO A 6 -6.24 -3.96 13.31
C PRO A 6 -7.00 -5.11 13.96
N ILE A 7 -6.33 -5.83 14.85
CA ILE A 7 -6.92 -6.87 15.70
C ILE A 7 -6.77 -6.39 17.15
N GLN A 8 -7.84 -6.45 17.93
CA GLN A 8 -7.82 -5.95 19.31
C GLN A 8 -6.77 -6.70 20.15
N GLY A 9 -5.89 -5.95 20.81
CA GLY A 9 -4.84 -6.51 21.67
C GLY A 9 -3.62 -7.07 20.95
N VAL A 10 -3.54 -6.94 19.61
CA VAL A 10 -2.41 -7.40 18.80
C VAL A 10 -1.87 -6.24 17.97
N ASP A 11 -0.56 -6.01 18.03
CA ASP A 11 0.10 -5.11 17.10
C ASP A 11 0.24 -5.80 15.73
N VAL A 12 -0.47 -5.29 14.72
CA VAL A 12 -0.50 -5.86 13.38
C VAL A 12 0.36 -4.97 12.47
N PRO A 13 1.49 -5.48 11.94
CA PRO A 13 2.34 -4.72 11.04
C PRO A 13 1.58 -4.20 9.82
N GLY A 14 1.89 -2.97 9.41
CA GLY A 14 1.32 -2.38 8.19
C GLY A 14 -0.10 -1.81 8.33
N VAL A 15 -0.72 -1.83 9.51
CA VAL A 15 -2.03 -1.17 9.74
C VAL A 15 -1.94 0.30 9.35
N GLY A 16 -2.94 0.76 8.60
CA GLY A 16 -3.00 2.13 8.07
C GLY A 16 -2.34 2.32 6.70
N LYS A 17 -1.61 1.31 6.19
CA LYS A 17 -1.10 1.26 4.81
C LYS A 17 -1.95 0.33 3.95
N ILE A 18 -1.87 0.53 2.64
CA ILE A 18 -2.49 -0.34 1.63
C ILE A 18 -1.38 -0.74 0.67
N PHE A 19 -1.27 -2.03 0.39
CA PHE A 19 -0.25 -2.57 -0.51
C PHE A 19 -0.91 -3.13 -1.76
N VAL A 20 -0.46 -2.69 -2.92
CA VAL A 20 -0.97 -3.13 -4.22
C VAL A 20 0.19 -3.68 -5.03
N GLU A 21 0.14 -4.98 -5.30
CA GLU A 21 1.08 -5.64 -6.19
C GLU A 21 0.56 -5.56 -7.63
N PHE A 22 1.43 -5.13 -8.54
CA PHE A 22 1.16 -5.02 -9.97
C PHE A 22 1.96 -6.07 -10.73
N THR A 23 1.47 -6.48 -11.89
CA THR A 23 2.18 -7.46 -12.74
C THR A 23 3.39 -6.87 -13.47
N SER A 24 3.40 -5.55 -13.65
CA SER A 24 4.47 -4.84 -14.35
C SER A 24 4.81 -3.52 -13.66
N ILE A 25 6.09 -3.11 -13.83
CA ILE A 25 6.58 -1.82 -13.33
C ILE A 25 5.82 -0.66 -13.99
N SER A 26 5.46 -0.78 -15.27
CA SER A 26 4.77 0.29 -16.01
C SER A 26 3.35 0.54 -15.49
N GLU A 27 2.61 -0.51 -15.13
CA GLU A 27 1.31 -0.38 -14.47
C GLU A 27 1.45 0.24 -13.07
N CYS A 28 2.48 -0.18 -12.31
CA CYS A 28 2.78 0.39 -11.00
C CYS A 28 3.06 1.89 -11.08
N GLN A 29 3.88 2.33 -12.04
CA GLN A 29 4.19 3.74 -12.27
C GLN A 29 2.95 4.55 -12.66
N LYS A 30 2.11 4.02 -13.56
CA LYS A 30 0.84 4.67 -13.95
C LYS A 30 -0.08 4.84 -12.74
N ALA A 31 -0.20 3.82 -11.89
CA ALA A 31 -1.02 3.88 -10.69
C ALA A 31 -0.46 4.90 -9.68
N GLN A 32 0.85 4.92 -9.46
CA GLN A 32 1.52 5.89 -8.57
C GLN A 32 1.24 7.32 -9.02
N GLN A 33 1.45 7.63 -10.30
CA GLN A 33 1.17 8.95 -10.87
C GLN A 33 -0.31 9.35 -10.77
N ALA A 34 -1.22 8.41 -10.97
CA ALA A 34 -2.66 8.67 -10.92
C ALA A 34 -3.17 8.90 -9.48
N LEU A 35 -2.56 8.25 -8.48
CA LEU A 35 -3.06 8.24 -7.10
C LEU A 35 -2.35 9.25 -6.19
N THR A 36 -1.06 9.55 -6.42
CA THR A 36 -0.31 10.50 -5.59
C THR A 36 -1.01 11.85 -5.53
N GLY A 37 -1.26 12.35 -4.32
CA GLY A 37 -1.85 13.68 -4.12
C GLY A 37 -3.37 13.74 -4.33
N ARG A 38 -4.02 12.67 -4.81
CA ARG A 38 -5.49 12.62 -4.87
C ARG A 38 -6.08 12.63 -3.46
N LYS A 39 -7.27 13.20 -3.34
CA LYS A 39 -8.04 13.16 -2.08
C LYS A 39 -8.99 11.98 -2.10
N PHE A 40 -8.98 11.20 -1.02
CA PHE A 40 -9.93 10.12 -0.76
C PHE A 40 -10.47 10.28 0.66
N ALA A 41 -11.79 10.39 0.82
CA ALA A 41 -12.43 10.61 2.12
C ALA A 41 -11.79 11.76 2.94
N ASN A 42 -11.56 12.92 2.28
CA ASN A 42 -10.87 14.10 2.85
C ASN A 42 -9.42 13.88 3.30
N ARG A 43 -8.78 12.76 2.93
CA ARG A 43 -7.36 12.49 3.19
C ARG A 43 -6.58 12.55 1.89
N VAL A 44 -5.37 13.09 1.94
CA VAL A 44 -4.45 13.08 0.79
C VAL A 44 -3.79 11.71 0.71
N VAL A 45 -3.86 11.09 -0.48
CA VAL A 45 -3.21 9.80 -0.76
C VAL A 45 -1.73 10.03 -1.00
N VAL A 46 -0.90 9.34 -0.22
CA VAL A 46 0.55 9.29 -0.38
C VAL A 46 0.92 7.89 -0.80
N THR A 47 1.72 7.76 -1.86
CA THR A 47 2.15 6.47 -2.40
C THR A 47 3.67 6.39 -2.43
N SER A 48 4.21 5.20 -2.18
CA SER A 48 5.63 4.87 -2.32
C SER A 48 5.75 3.49 -2.97
N TYR A 49 6.83 3.25 -3.71
CA TYR A 49 7.19 1.90 -4.13
C TYR A 49 7.58 1.06 -2.91
N TYR A 50 7.37 -0.25 -3.01
CA TYR A 50 7.69 -1.21 -1.98
C TYR A 50 8.36 -2.43 -2.58
N ASP A 51 9.26 -3.05 -1.82
CA ASP A 51 10.01 -4.22 -2.23
C ASP A 51 9.08 -5.47 -2.29
N PRO A 52 9.00 -6.16 -3.44
CA PRO A 52 8.14 -7.34 -3.58
C PRO A 52 8.49 -8.48 -2.62
N ASP A 53 9.78 -8.73 -2.36
CA ASP A 53 10.21 -9.81 -1.47
C ASP A 53 9.79 -9.51 -0.03
N ARG A 54 9.89 -8.25 0.40
CA ARG A 54 9.40 -7.82 1.72
C ARG A 54 7.88 -7.97 1.81
N TYR A 55 7.16 -7.62 0.75
CA TYR A 55 5.71 -7.78 0.68
C TYR A 55 5.28 -9.26 0.78
N HIS A 56 5.95 -10.17 0.05
CA HIS A 56 5.66 -11.61 0.10
C HIS A 56 5.99 -12.24 1.46
N ARG A 57 7.03 -11.74 2.15
CA ARG A 57 7.35 -12.14 3.53
C ARG A 57 6.45 -11.50 4.60
N ARG A 58 5.48 -10.68 4.20
CA ARG A 58 4.59 -9.93 5.10
C ARG A 58 5.34 -9.01 6.07
N GLU A 59 6.50 -8.51 5.64
CA GLU A 59 7.23 -7.44 6.30
C GLU A 59 6.63 -6.11 5.81
N PHE A 60 5.87 -5.38 6.63
CA PHE A 60 5.10 -4.17 6.25
C PHE A 60 5.52 -2.89 7.01
#